data_AF-A0A7S2WMI3-F1
#
_entry.id   AF-A0A7S2WMI3-F1
#
_cell.length_a   1.000
_cell.length_b   1.000
_cell.length_c   1.000
_cell.angle_alpha   90.00
_cell.angle_beta   90.00
_cell.angle_gamma   90.00
#
_symmetry.space_group_name_H-M   'P 1'
#
loop_
_entity.id
_entity.type
_entity.pdbx_description
1 polymer ?
#
loop_
_entity_poly.entity_id
_entity_poly.type
_entity_poly.pdbx_seq_one_letter_code
_entity_poly.pdbx_strand_id
1 'polypeptide(L)'
;MVILYNLKLKALFVNGHILTFDHIHTSMGASGSIHGTDLNETDGLVIQDALRKGPFDRLHVILYGAIDVPKADLFGGKSDPFVVVEAQGDCGSEEFQDPAGGDGHNMATPWTARFPVKNDTTHPEWYESGLLLYKRDTTAGFKLSCVDKDWAKLGDDLLEEQMYPLPKSHGSWEEHVLKFKSTGGTLRFKVMTTPCEEMIVTREQTEAYVMEEHILELKDGVKAILSYRVKEGNNNAVLWIPGRNSCFQHPHVGSALEDAGYDLYALSYRNIGECRKYCGEEGFVEGNDLSLTSHPGPASSFGIINEEEVKKSLEFISSKKKYQKLLGYGHGVGGTIWINHILEHGDEQVDALILNSPFLSWDQLGGQYDNDYLFENMSAALQGCGSNDPASAASPEHG
;
A
#
# COMPACT_ATOMS: atom_id res chain seq x y z
N MET A 1 -6.81 -0.06 8.23
CA MET A 1 -6.88 0.47 9.61
C MET A 1 -6.88 1.98 9.54
N VAL A 2 -7.89 2.69 10.06
CA VAL A 2 -7.86 4.16 10.07
C VAL A 2 -7.51 4.65 11.47
N ILE A 3 -6.47 5.48 11.53
CA ILE A 3 -5.97 6.08 12.74
C ILE A 3 -6.27 7.59 12.67
N LEU A 4 -7.07 8.12 13.58
CA LEU A 4 -7.28 9.57 13.72
C LEU A 4 -6.40 10.08 14.86
N TYR A 5 -5.57 11.08 14.60
CA TYR A 5 -4.71 11.67 15.61
C TYR A 5 -5.06 13.15 15.81
N ASN A 6 -5.56 13.49 16.99
CA ASN A 6 -5.83 14.87 17.36
C ASN A 6 -4.62 15.44 18.10
N LEU A 7 -3.90 16.33 17.43
CA LEU A 7 -2.63 16.89 17.89
C LEU A 7 -2.78 17.72 19.17
N LYS A 8 -3.86 18.53 19.23
CA LYS A 8 -4.15 19.37 20.40
C LYS A 8 -4.61 18.57 21.62
N LEU A 9 -5.19 17.39 21.41
CA LEU A 9 -5.61 16.48 22.48
C LEU A 9 -4.53 15.45 22.84
N LYS A 10 -3.46 15.32 22.04
CA LYS A 10 -2.44 14.26 22.15
C LYS A 10 -3.05 12.84 22.23
N ALA A 11 -4.10 12.59 21.44
CA ALA A 11 -4.88 11.36 21.50
C ALA A 11 -4.91 10.65 20.14
N LEU A 12 -4.61 9.34 20.16
CA LEU A 12 -4.65 8.45 19.01
C LEU A 12 -5.93 7.63 19.04
N PHE A 13 -6.69 7.65 17.96
CA PHE A 13 -7.92 6.88 17.79
C PHE A 13 -7.70 5.81 16.73
N VAL A 14 -7.77 4.54 17.11
CA VAL A 14 -7.67 3.40 16.18
C VAL A 14 -8.97 2.61 16.26
N ASN A 15 -9.72 2.52 15.16
CA ASN A 15 -10.97 1.75 15.09
C ASN A 15 -11.95 2.01 16.27
N GLY A 16 -12.04 3.24 16.76
CA GLY A 16 -12.93 3.62 17.88
C GLY A 16 -12.34 3.50 19.30
N HIS A 17 -11.06 3.16 19.44
CA HIS A 17 -10.37 3.09 20.74
C HIS A 17 -9.36 4.24 20.93
N ILE A 18 -9.29 4.80 22.13
CA ILE A 18 -8.34 5.86 22.52
C ILE A 18 -7.05 5.21 23.05
N LEU A 19 -5.91 5.52 22.46
CA LEU A 19 -4.58 5.16 22.96
C LEU A 19 -3.83 6.44 23.38
N THR A 20 -3.34 6.45 24.63
CA THR A 20 -2.42 7.47 25.17
C THR A 20 -0.98 6.95 25.12
N PHE A 21 0.01 7.84 25.00
CA PHE A 21 1.42 7.53 24.68
C PHE A 21 2.13 6.54 25.65
N ASP A 22 1.59 6.28 26.85
CA ASP A 22 2.26 5.46 27.86
C ASP A 22 2.24 3.94 27.59
N HIS A 23 1.63 3.45 26.51
CA HIS A 23 1.36 2.01 26.29
C HIS A 23 1.78 1.41 24.94
N ILE A 24 2.66 2.05 24.18
CA ILE A 24 3.11 1.46 22.90
C ILE A 24 4.27 0.48 23.14
N HIS A 25 3.95 -0.74 23.54
CA HIS A 25 4.79 -1.92 23.36
C HIS A 25 4.00 -3.05 22.68
N THR A 26 4.45 -3.40 21.46
CA THR A 26 4.25 -4.67 20.72
C THR A 26 2.85 -5.09 20.24
N SER A 27 2.86 -5.52 18.96
CA SER A 27 1.85 -6.24 18.17
C SER A 27 0.69 -5.43 17.55
N MET A 28 0.82 -5.13 16.25
CA MET A 28 -0.32 -4.85 15.36
C MET A 28 -0.04 -5.53 14.01
N GLY A 29 -0.94 -6.43 13.60
CA GLY A 29 -0.87 -7.22 12.37
C GLY A 29 -1.13 -6.38 11.12
N ALA A 30 -0.49 -6.78 10.02
CA ALA A 30 -0.50 -6.08 8.74
C ALA A 30 -1.76 -6.39 7.92
N SER A 31 -2.38 -5.37 7.34
CA SER A 31 -3.28 -5.55 6.18
C SER A 31 -2.48 -5.23 4.92
N GLY A 32 -2.38 -6.20 4.00
CA GLY A 32 -1.56 -6.13 2.79
C GLY A 32 -1.75 -4.85 1.96
N SER A 33 -0.63 -4.32 1.48
CA SER A 33 -0.59 -3.22 0.51
C SER A 33 -0.85 -3.74 -0.91
N ILE A 34 -1.65 -3.00 -1.67
CA ILE A 34 -1.81 -3.21 -3.11
C ILE A 34 -0.55 -2.65 -3.79
N HIS A 35 0.24 -3.52 -4.42
CA HIS A 35 1.31 -3.10 -5.33
C HIS A 35 0.67 -2.73 -6.67
N GLY A 36 0.70 -1.44 -7.02
CA GLY A 36 0.38 -0.98 -8.37
C GLY A 36 1.60 -1.13 -9.27
N THR A 37 1.51 -2.00 -10.27
CA THR A 37 2.36 -1.98 -11.47
C THR A 37 1.57 -1.41 -12.64
N ASP A 38 2.32 -1.05 -13.68
CA ASP A 38 1.92 -0.42 -14.95
C ASP A 38 0.51 -0.78 -15.41
N LEU A 39 -0.40 0.16 -15.17
CA LEU A 39 -1.63 0.23 -15.92
C LEU A 39 -1.46 1.45 -16.84
N ASN A 40 -1.39 1.22 -18.15
CA ASN A 40 -1.76 2.30 -19.06
C ASN A 40 -3.20 2.73 -18.71
N GLU A 41 -3.60 3.96 -19.03
CA GLU A 41 -4.98 4.41 -18.80
C GLU A 41 -6.03 3.40 -19.28
N THR A 42 -5.70 2.58 -20.30
CA THR A 42 -6.49 1.45 -20.83
C THR A 42 -6.59 0.21 -19.95
N ASP A 43 -5.63 -0.09 -19.09
CA ASP A 43 -5.62 -1.34 -18.30
C ASP A 43 -6.37 -1.16 -16.96
N GLY A 44 -6.31 0.04 -16.37
CA GLY A 44 -7.20 0.44 -15.27
C GLY A 44 -8.67 0.49 -15.68
N LEU A 45 -8.94 0.70 -16.98
CA LEU A 45 -10.28 0.69 -17.57
C LEU A 45 -10.91 -0.71 -17.64
N VAL A 46 -10.11 -1.78 -17.83
CA VAL A 46 -10.62 -3.16 -17.89
C VAL A 46 -11.09 -3.65 -16.52
N ILE A 47 -10.34 -3.32 -15.45
CA ILE A 47 -10.69 -3.69 -14.07
C ILE A 47 -11.99 -3.01 -13.62
N GLN A 48 -12.18 -1.74 -13.97
CA GLN A 48 -13.35 -0.96 -13.55
C GLN A 48 -14.62 -1.32 -14.34
N ASP A 49 -14.51 -1.70 -15.62
CA ASP A 49 -15.66 -2.16 -16.42
C ASP A 49 -16.16 -3.55 -15.98
N ALA A 50 -15.28 -4.45 -15.51
CA ALA A 50 -15.69 -5.71 -14.90
C ALA A 50 -16.47 -5.49 -13.58
N LEU A 51 -16.17 -4.41 -12.85
CA LEU A 51 -16.82 -4.08 -11.56
C LEU A 51 -18.16 -3.34 -11.72
N ARG A 52 -18.48 -2.79 -12.90
CA ARG A 52 -19.65 -1.90 -13.15
C ARG A 52 -21.02 -2.51 -12.81
N LYS A 53 -21.15 -3.84 -12.93
CA LYS A 53 -22.30 -4.70 -12.53
C LYS A 53 -21.85 -6.16 -12.37
N GLY A 54 -20.59 -6.35 -12.01
CA GLY A 54 -19.95 -7.65 -12.16
C GLY A 54 -20.60 -8.68 -11.23
N PRO A 55 -20.60 -9.97 -11.61
CA PRO A 55 -21.09 -11.04 -10.77
C PRO A 55 -20.12 -11.29 -9.60
N PHE A 56 -19.54 -10.27 -8.97
CA PHE A 56 -18.51 -10.47 -7.95
C PHE A 56 -19.11 -10.40 -6.56
N ASP A 57 -18.62 -11.27 -5.69
CA ASP A 57 -18.81 -11.20 -4.25
C ASP A 57 -17.45 -11.15 -3.57
N ARG A 58 -17.45 -10.72 -2.32
CA ARG A 58 -16.27 -10.66 -1.46
C ARG A 58 -16.25 -11.88 -0.57
N LEU A 59 -15.13 -12.59 -0.52
CA LEU A 59 -14.84 -13.61 0.50
C LEU A 59 -13.92 -12.99 1.55
N HIS A 60 -14.45 -12.80 2.75
CA HIS A 60 -13.70 -12.41 3.93
C HIS A 60 -13.16 -13.65 4.59
N VAL A 61 -11.91 -13.62 5.00
CA VAL A 61 -11.24 -14.75 5.64
C VAL A 61 -10.53 -14.24 6.88
N ILE A 62 -10.74 -14.91 8.01
CA ILE A 62 -10.02 -14.64 9.25
C ILE A 62 -9.36 -15.93 9.71
N LEU A 63 -8.03 -15.95 9.73
CA LEU A 63 -7.28 -16.93 10.51
C LEU A 63 -7.37 -16.49 11.97
N TYR A 64 -7.68 -17.43 12.87
CA TYR A 64 -7.78 -17.11 14.31
C TYR A 64 -7.14 -18.16 15.22
N GLY A 65 -6.47 -19.15 14.65
CA GLY A 65 -5.58 -19.99 15.43
C GLY A 65 -4.92 -21.09 14.64
N ALA A 66 -3.73 -21.49 15.06
CA ALA A 66 -3.04 -22.64 14.49
C ALA A 66 -2.13 -23.30 15.51
N ILE A 67 -2.09 -24.63 15.50
CA ILE A 67 -1.32 -25.45 16.43
C ILE A 67 -0.58 -26.50 15.62
N ASP A 68 0.71 -26.67 15.90
CA ASP A 68 1.59 -27.67 15.29
C ASP A 68 1.56 -27.64 13.76
N VAL A 69 1.64 -26.43 13.18
CA VAL A 69 1.73 -26.26 11.72
C VAL A 69 3.06 -26.86 11.24
N PRO A 70 3.06 -27.70 10.18
CA PRO A 70 4.28 -28.29 9.64
C PRO A 70 5.29 -27.23 9.24
N LYS A 71 6.58 -27.58 9.36
CA LYS A 71 7.71 -26.85 8.78
C LYS A 71 8.35 -27.74 7.72
N ALA A 72 8.73 -27.20 6.58
CA ALA A 72 9.48 -27.89 5.51
C ALA A 72 10.98 -27.56 5.52
N ASP A 73 11.50 -26.87 6.53
CA ASP A 73 12.92 -26.52 6.70
C ASP A 73 13.88 -27.71 6.54
N LEU A 74 14.32 -27.99 5.31
CA LEU A 74 15.37 -28.97 5.04
C LEU A 74 16.77 -28.36 5.18
N PHE A 75 16.91 -27.02 5.08
CA PHE A 75 18.21 -26.35 5.14
C PHE A 75 18.14 -24.94 5.75
N GLY A 76 18.16 -24.86 7.09
CA GLY A 76 18.80 -23.77 7.85
C GLY A 76 18.27 -22.35 7.73
N GLY A 77 17.10 -22.10 7.13
CA GLY A 77 16.41 -20.82 7.16
C GLY A 77 15.10 -20.95 7.92
N LYS A 78 14.80 -20.03 8.85
CA LYS A 78 13.55 -20.01 9.63
C LYS A 78 12.44 -19.34 8.80
N SER A 79 12.13 -19.86 7.62
CA SER A 79 10.90 -19.40 6.97
C SER A 79 9.78 -20.25 7.52
N ASP A 80 8.90 -19.66 8.31
CA ASP A 80 7.77 -20.40 8.84
C ASP A 80 6.62 -20.48 7.81
N PRO A 81 5.66 -21.41 7.98
CA PRO A 81 4.53 -21.54 7.08
C PRO A 81 3.70 -20.26 6.96
N PHE A 82 3.21 -20.00 5.75
CA PHE A 82 2.22 -18.97 5.45
C PHE A 82 1.00 -19.59 4.78
N VAL A 83 -0.10 -18.82 4.74
CA VAL A 83 -1.37 -19.29 4.16
C VAL A 83 -1.70 -18.48 2.92
N VAL A 84 -2.17 -19.18 1.89
CA VAL A 84 -2.72 -18.60 0.67
C VAL A 84 -4.16 -19.08 0.54
N VAL A 85 -5.08 -18.15 0.29
CA VAL A 85 -6.48 -18.46 -0.03
C VAL A 85 -6.79 -17.95 -1.42
N GLU A 86 -7.28 -18.83 -2.28
CA GLU A 86 -7.53 -18.55 -3.70
C GLU A 86 -8.97 -18.92 -4.07
N ALA A 87 -9.71 -18.04 -4.74
CA ALA A 87 -10.98 -18.41 -5.36
C ALA A 87 -10.74 -19.43 -6.49
N GLN A 88 -11.65 -20.39 -6.64
CA GLN A 88 -11.48 -21.49 -7.60
C GLN A 88 -12.67 -21.58 -8.55
N GLY A 89 -12.38 -21.68 -9.85
CA GLY A 89 -13.35 -21.65 -10.94
C GLY A 89 -12.91 -20.66 -12.02
N ASP A 90 -13.84 -20.20 -12.86
CA ASP A 90 -13.61 -18.99 -13.66
C ASP A 90 -13.70 -17.81 -12.70
N CYS A 91 -12.58 -17.49 -12.07
CA CYS A 91 -12.40 -16.36 -11.17
C CYS A 91 -11.95 -15.09 -11.90
N GLY A 92 -12.01 -15.07 -13.25
CA GLY A 92 -11.53 -13.95 -14.06
C GLY A 92 -10.02 -13.93 -14.30
N SER A 93 -9.29 -15.01 -13.97
CA SER A 93 -7.83 -15.07 -14.17
C SER A 93 -7.41 -14.90 -15.63
N GLU A 94 -8.27 -15.22 -16.60
CA GLU A 94 -8.02 -15.00 -18.03
C GLU A 94 -8.22 -13.53 -18.46
N GLU A 95 -9.11 -12.78 -17.81
CA GLU A 95 -9.41 -11.37 -18.15
C GLU A 95 -8.35 -10.39 -17.62
N PHE A 96 -7.51 -10.86 -16.69
CA PHE A 96 -6.49 -10.06 -15.99
C PHE A 96 -5.08 -10.63 -16.17
N GLN A 97 -4.87 -11.51 -17.16
CA GLN A 97 -3.51 -11.90 -17.52
C GLN A 97 -2.74 -10.65 -17.94
N ASP A 98 -1.60 -10.43 -17.29
CA ASP A 98 -0.65 -9.41 -17.69
C ASP A 98 -0.32 -9.64 -19.18
N PRO A 99 -0.66 -8.69 -20.09
CA PRO A 99 -0.38 -8.84 -21.51
C PRO A 99 1.12 -8.96 -21.81
N ALA A 100 2.00 -8.63 -20.85
CA ALA A 100 3.44 -8.82 -20.95
C ALA A 100 3.91 -10.26 -20.64
N GLY A 101 3.02 -11.17 -20.19
CA GLY A 101 3.36 -12.57 -19.94
C GLY A 101 4.35 -12.78 -18.79
N GLY A 102 4.49 -11.81 -17.88
CA GLY A 102 5.28 -11.96 -16.68
C GLY A 102 4.60 -12.91 -15.69
N ASP A 103 5.33 -13.90 -15.18
CA ASP A 103 4.91 -14.69 -14.02
C ASP A 103 4.80 -13.75 -12.81
N GLY A 104 3.62 -13.13 -12.66
CA GLY A 104 3.28 -12.13 -11.64
C GLY A 104 3.17 -12.73 -10.24
N HIS A 105 4.18 -13.48 -9.79
CA HIS A 105 4.23 -14.11 -8.47
C HIS A 105 4.16 -13.12 -7.29
N ASN A 106 4.28 -11.82 -7.56
CA ASN A 106 4.20 -10.72 -6.60
C ASN A 106 3.04 -9.74 -6.84
N MET A 107 2.18 -9.95 -7.84
CA MET A 107 1.00 -9.11 -7.99
C MET A 107 -0.09 -9.59 -7.05
N ALA A 108 -0.61 -8.69 -6.21
CA ALA A 108 -1.80 -8.95 -5.42
C ALA A 108 -2.99 -9.14 -6.39
N THR A 109 -3.25 -10.38 -6.76
CA THR A 109 -4.40 -10.70 -7.60
C THR A 109 -5.67 -10.59 -6.76
N PRO A 110 -6.75 -9.96 -7.26
CA PRO A 110 -7.93 -9.71 -6.46
C PRO A 110 -8.63 -10.99 -6.00
N TRP A 111 -8.37 -12.14 -6.63
CA TRP A 111 -8.91 -13.46 -6.28
C TRP A 111 -8.03 -14.28 -5.31
N THR A 112 -6.94 -13.70 -4.79
CA THR A 112 -6.05 -14.37 -3.84
C THR A 112 -5.77 -13.49 -2.62
N ALA A 113 -5.82 -14.09 -1.43
CA ALA A 113 -5.39 -13.48 -0.18
C ALA A 113 -4.19 -14.26 0.37
N ARG A 114 -3.06 -13.56 0.59
CA ARG A 114 -1.86 -14.12 1.25
C ARG A 114 -1.78 -13.59 2.68
N PHE A 115 -1.53 -14.50 3.61
CA PHE A 115 -1.41 -14.21 5.03
C PHE A 115 0.06 -14.22 5.44
N PRO A 116 0.46 -13.41 6.43
CA PRO A 116 1.85 -13.34 6.87
C PRO A 116 2.30 -14.66 7.49
N VAL A 117 3.61 -14.87 7.49
CA VAL A 117 4.29 -16.06 8.03
C VAL A 117 4.00 -16.26 9.52
N LYS A 118 3.77 -17.53 9.94
CA LYS A 118 3.53 -17.92 11.33
C LYS A 118 4.83 -18.28 12.06
N ASN A 119 5.55 -17.27 12.54
CA ASN A 119 6.88 -17.46 13.14
C ASN A 119 6.98 -18.46 14.33
N ASP A 120 5.90 -18.60 15.10
CA ASP A 120 5.82 -19.61 16.17
C ASP A 120 4.73 -20.62 15.84
N THR A 121 5.08 -21.71 15.16
CA THR A 121 4.10 -22.73 14.72
C THR A 121 3.45 -23.51 15.86
N THR A 122 3.96 -23.37 17.09
CA THR A 122 3.41 -24.02 18.29
C THR A 122 2.46 -23.12 19.07
N HIS A 123 2.58 -21.80 18.92
CA HIS A 123 1.69 -20.86 19.58
C HIS A 123 0.29 -20.87 18.93
N PRO A 124 -0.79 -21.09 19.70
CA PRO A 124 -2.13 -21.32 19.16
C PRO A 124 -2.72 -20.11 18.43
N GLU A 125 -2.24 -18.90 18.72
CA GLU A 125 -2.80 -17.67 18.16
C GLU A 125 -2.17 -17.34 16.81
N TRP A 126 -3.04 -17.08 15.83
CA TRP A 126 -2.70 -16.53 14.51
C TRP A 126 -3.91 -15.73 14.06
N TYR A 127 -3.93 -14.42 14.33
CA TYR A 127 -5.07 -13.55 14.06
C TYR A 127 -4.78 -12.66 12.85
N GLU A 128 -5.21 -13.11 11.69
CA GLU A 128 -4.96 -12.40 10.44
C GLU A 128 -6.22 -12.35 9.60
N SER A 129 -6.42 -11.25 8.88
CA SER A 129 -7.60 -11.05 8.04
C SER A 129 -7.22 -10.80 6.59
N GLY A 130 -7.92 -11.47 5.68
CA GLY A 130 -7.77 -11.32 4.24
C GLY A 130 -9.11 -11.10 3.57
N LEU A 131 -9.06 -10.51 2.39
CA LEU A 131 -10.20 -10.27 1.52
C LEU A 131 -9.80 -10.65 0.10
N LEU A 132 -10.68 -11.37 -0.58
CA LEU A 132 -10.57 -11.61 -2.02
C LEU A 132 -11.94 -11.44 -2.70
N LEU A 133 -11.91 -11.15 -3.99
CA LEU A 133 -13.06 -11.08 -4.89
C LEU A 133 -13.20 -12.40 -5.64
N TYR A 134 -14.43 -12.80 -5.93
CA TYR A 134 -14.71 -13.97 -6.74
C TYR A 134 -15.99 -13.78 -7.55
N LYS A 135 -16.08 -14.42 -8.72
CA LYS A 135 -17.30 -14.41 -9.55
C LYS A 135 -18.36 -15.34 -8.94
N ARG A 136 -19.42 -14.80 -8.36
CA ARG A 136 -20.60 -15.45 -7.77
C ARG A 136 -21.12 -16.65 -8.55
N ASP A 137 -21.28 -16.51 -9.86
CA ASP A 137 -21.98 -17.52 -10.67
C ASP A 137 -21.06 -18.64 -11.18
N THR A 138 -19.75 -18.40 -11.21
CA THR A 138 -18.76 -19.31 -11.82
C THR A 138 -17.71 -19.84 -10.85
N THR A 139 -17.66 -19.31 -9.63
CA THR A 139 -16.75 -19.76 -8.57
C THR A 139 -17.35 -20.97 -7.86
N ALA A 140 -16.66 -22.09 -7.89
CA ALA A 140 -17.10 -23.34 -7.26
C ALA A 140 -16.80 -23.38 -5.75
N GLY A 141 -15.81 -22.62 -5.30
CA GLY A 141 -15.29 -22.68 -3.94
C GLY A 141 -14.05 -21.82 -3.78
N PHE A 142 -13.34 -22.03 -2.68
CA PHE A 142 -12.01 -21.48 -2.46
C PHE A 142 -11.06 -22.59 -2.02
N LYS A 143 -9.80 -22.45 -2.42
CA LYS A 143 -8.70 -23.29 -1.99
C LYS A 143 -7.96 -22.58 -0.87
N LEU A 144 -7.69 -23.28 0.22
CA LEU A 144 -6.76 -22.82 1.24
C LEU A 144 -5.53 -23.71 1.17
N SER A 145 -4.38 -23.09 0.94
CA SER A 145 -3.07 -23.74 0.86
C SER A 145 -2.18 -23.21 1.98
N CYS A 146 -1.60 -24.12 2.76
CA CYS A 146 -0.52 -23.81 3.69
C CYS A 146 0.78 -24.14 2.98
N VAL A 147 1.67 -23.17 2.93
CA VAL A 147 2.86 -23.17 2.09
C VAL A 147 4.06 -22.80 2.94
N ASP A 148 5.19 -23.44 2.68
CA ASP A 148 6.47 -23.06 3.23
C ASP A 148 7.39 -22.50 2.14
N LYS A 149 8.10 -21.41 2.45
CA LYS A 149 8.98 -20.75 1.49
C LYS A 149 10.43 -21.05 1.80
N ASP A 150 10.97 -22.03 1.09
CA ASP A 150 12.41 -22.33 1.13
C ASP A 150 13.19 -21.22 0.40
N TRP A 151 14.06 -20.52 1.14
CA TRP A 151 14.91 -19.45 0.61
C TRP A 151 15.87 -19.92 -0.51
N ALA A 152 16.16 -21.22 -0.59
CA ALA A 152 17.13 -21.80 -1.51
C ALA A 152 16.51 -22.60 -2.68
N LYS A 153 15.19 -22.79 -2.71
CA LYS A 153 14.50 -23.49 -3.81
C LYS A 153 13.70 -22.49 -4.64
N LEU A 154 13.67 -22.71 -5.96
CA LEU A 154 12.87 -21.96 -6.94
C LEU A 154 11.37 -22.32 -6.86
N GLY A 155 10.85 -22.63 -5.68
CA GLY A 155 9.47 -23.07 -5.51
C GLY A 155 9.05 -23.15 -4.06
N ASP A 156 7.79 -22.82 -3.85
CA ASP A 156 7.05 -22.90 -2.60
C ASP A 156 6.73 -24.38 -2.28
N ASP A 157 7.08 -24.85 -1.07
CA ASP A 157 6.79 -26.22 -0.62
C ASP A 157 5.36 -26.28 -0.07
N LEU A 158 4.46 -26.95 -0.81
CA LEU A 158 3.07 -27.14 -0.39
C LEU A 158 2.99 -28.10 0.81
N LEU A 159 2.57 -27.60 1.96
CA LEU A 159 2.44 -28.39 3.19
C LEU A 159 1.12 -29.15 3.28
N GLU A 160 0.02 -28.46 2.98
CA GLU A 160 -1.33 -29.03 2.90
C GLU A 160 -2.23 -28.07 2.12
N GLU A 161 -3.20 -28.62 1.40
CA GLU A 161 -4.25 -27.84 0.77
C GLU A 161 -5.60 -28.50 0.93
N GLN A 162 -6.65 -27.68 0.95
CA GLN A 162 -8.02 -28.18 0.94
C GLN A 162 -8.95 -27.21 0.21
N MET A 163 -9.87 -27.81 -0.55
CA MET A 163 -10.97 -27.12 -1.19
C MET A 163 -12.16 -27.00 -0.23
N TYR A 164 -12.73 -25.80 -0.18
CA TYR A 164 -13.93 -25.48 0.60
C TYR A 164 -15.02 -24.90 -0.31
N PRO A 165 -16.30 -25.25 -0.09
CA PRO A 165 -17.39 -24.57 -0.76
C PRO A 165 -17.46 -23.10 -0.31
N LEU A 166 -18.02 -22.24 -1.16
CA LEU A 166 -18.36 -20.88 -0.74
C LEU A 166 -19.44 -20.90 0.37
N PRO A 167 -19.36 -19.99 1.36
CA PRO A 167 -20.41 -19.82 2.36
C PRO A 167 -21.79 -19.62 1.73
N LYS A 168 -22.79 -20.33 2.27
CA LYS A 168 -24.15 -20.35 1.69
C LYS A 168 -24.98 -19.13 2.09
N SER A 169 -24.68 -18.55 3.24
CA SER A 169 -25.40 -17.38 3.78
C SER A 169 -24.50 -16.15 3.76
N HIS A 170 -24.89 -15.13 3.02
CA HIS A 170 -24.23 -13.83 3.06
C HIS A 170 -24.29 -13.24 4.48
N GLY A 171 -23.19 -12.61 4.91
CA GLY A 171 -23.13 -11.88 6.18
C GLY A 171 -23.02 -12.73 7.45
N SER A 172 -22.89 -14.06 7.32
CA SER A 172 -22.65 -14.95 8.46
C SER A 172 -21.29 -15.64 8.36
N TRP A 173 -20.60 -15.77 9.50
CA TRP A 173 -19.32 -16.46 9.57
C TRP A 173 -19.52 -17.98 9.61
N GLU A 174 -18.83 -18.70 8.73
CA GLU A 174 -18.71 -20.16 8.75
C GLU A 174 -17.30 -20.55 9.24
N GLU A 175 -17.21 -21.42 10.25
CA GLU A 175 -15.94 -21.86 10.83
C GLU A 175 -15.44 -23.16 10.20
N HIS A 176 -14.14 -23.23 9.99
CA HIS A 176 -13.46 -24.39 9.39
C HIS A 176 -12.15 -24.69 10.11
N VAL A 177 -11.73 -25.95 9.97
CA VAL A 177 -10.46 -26.44 10.50
C VAL A 177 -9.76 -27.25 9.42
N LEU A 178 -8.61 -26.77 8.96
CA LEU A 178 -7.67 -27.56 8.16
C LEU A 178 -6.84 -28.41 9.12
N LYS A 179 -6.72 -29.72 8.84
CA LYS A 179 -5.88 -30.64 9.61
C LYS A 179 -4.67 -31.03 8.77
N PHE A 180 -3.48 -30.90 9.34
CA PHE A 180 -2.23 -31.25 8.67
C PHE A 180 -1.96 -32.75 8.83
N LYS A 181 -1.86 -33.49 7.73
CA LYS A 181 -1.64 -34.96 7.78
C LYS A 181 -0.29 -35.34 8.41
N SER A 182 0.74 -34.52 8.20
CA SER A 182 2.11 -34.80 8.63
C SER A 182 2.32 -34.64 10.14
N THR A 183 1.71 -33.62 10.75
CA THR A 183 1.90 -33.30 12.18
C THR A 183 0.69 -33.64 13.04
N GLY A 184 -0.49 -33.80 12.45
CA GLY A 184 -1.76 -33.84 13.18
C GLY A 184 -2.21 -32.46 13.70
N GLY A 185 -1.44 -31.41 13.42
CA GLY A 185 -1.75 -30.04 13.77
C GLY A 185 -2.99 -29.51 13.05
N THR A 186 -3.41 -28.31 13.42
CA THR A 186 -4.62 -27.69 12.87
C THR A 186 -4.44 -26.21 12.59
N LEU A 187 -5.09 -25.73 11.53
CA LEU A 187 -5.31 -24.31 11.25
C LEU A 187 -6.82 -24.03 11.32
N ARG A 188 -7.21 -23.08 12.15
CA ARG A 188 -8.60 -22.64 12.35
C ARG A 188 -8.81 -21.30 11.65
N PHE A 189 -9.88 -21.24 10.89
CA PHE A 189 -10.23 -20.06 10.14
C PHE A 189 -11.74 -19.96 9.99
N LYS A 190 -12.23 -18.75 9.77
CA LYS A 190 -13.63 -18.50 9.47
C LYS A 190 -13.75 -17.64 8.23
N VAL A 191 -14.81 -17.88 7.49
CA VAL A 191 -15.08 -17.20 6.23
C VAL A 191 -16.48 -16.61 6.23
N MET A 192 -16.66 -15.55 5.45
CA MET A 192 -17.96 -14.92 5.24
C MET A 192 -18.00 -14.37 3.82
N THR A 193 -19.15 -14.48 3.17
CA THR A 193 -19.38 -13.82 1.89
C THR A 193 -20.20 -12.55 2.08
N THR A 194 -19.84 -11.49 1.35
CA THR A 194 -20.67 -10.28 1.27
C THR A 194 -20.84 -9.87 -0.18
N PRO A 195 -22.06 -9.47 -0.60
CA PRO A 195 -22.29 -9.02 -1.96
C PRO A 195 -21.38 -7.84 -2.33
N CYS A 196 -20.87 -7.82 -3.55
CA CYS A 196 -20.19 -6.63 -4.12
C CYS A 196 -21.15 -5.92 -5.09
N GLU A 197 -22.31 -5.50 -4.57
CA GLU A 197 -23.40 -4.96 -5.40
C GLU A 197 -23.21 -3.49 -5.78
N GLU A 198 -22.52 -2.72 -4.92
CA GLU A 198 -22.31 -1.30 -5.11
C GLU A 198 -20.82 -1.00 -5.23
N MET A 199 -20.44 -0.44 -6.37
CA MET A 199 -19.13 0.20 -6.49
C MET A 199 -19.12 1.42 -5.57
N ILE A 200 -18.05 1.55 -4.79
CA ILE A 200 -17.86 2.70 -3.91
C ILE A 200 -17.79 4.00 -4.73
N VAL A 201 -17.27 3.92 -5.96
CA VAL A 201 -17.20 5.02 -6.93
C VAL A 201 -17.41 4.47 -8.34
N THR A 202 -18.25 5.14 -9.11
CA THR A 202 -18.44 4.87 -10.54
C THR A 202 -17.38 5.56 -11.38
N ARG A 203 -17.10 5.02 -12.58
CA ARG A 203 -16.21 5.67 -13.54
C ARG A 203 -16.64 7.09 -13.83
N GLU A 204 -17.94 7.30 -14.03
CA GLU A 204 -18.52 8.63 -14.26
C GLU A 204 -18.25 9.57 -13.08
N GLN A 205 -18.32 9.08 -11.84
CA GLN A 205 -17.95 9.86 -10.66
C GLN A 205 -16.46 10.16 -10.63
N THR A 206 -15.58 9.22 -10.99
CA THR A 206 -14.13 9.45 -11.07
C THR A 206 -13.79 10.48 -12.14
N GLU A 207 -14.34 10.33 -13.36
CA GLU A 207 -14.13 11.26 -14.47
C GLU A 207 -14.71 12.65 -14.19
N ALA A 208 -15.83 12.73 -13.47
CA ALA A 208 -16.40 14.00 -13.02
C ALA A 208 -15.63 14.65 -11.87
N TYR A 209 -14.77 13.88 -11.17
CA TYR A 209 -13.99 14.35 -10.04
C TYR A 209 -12.67 14.99 -10.50
N VAL A 210 -12.81 16.11 -11.21
CA VAL A 210 -11.67 16.87 -11.74
C VAL A 210 -11.10 17.80 -10.68
N MET A 211 -9.79 17.76 -10.49
CA MET A 211 -9.02 18.67 -9.64
C MET A 211 -8.11 19.56 -10.51
N GLU A 212 -7.89 20.80 -10.08
CA GLU A 212 -6.89 21.68 -10.68
C GLU A 212 -5.49 21.20 -10.30
N GLU A 213 -4.49 21.46 -11.14
CA GLU A 213 -3.11 21.05 -10.89
C GLU A 213 -2.21 22.28 -10.68
N HIS A 214 -1.32 22.19 -9.70
CA HIS A 214 -0.23 23.13 -9.52
C HIS A 214 1.10 22.36 -9.50
N ILE A 215 1.98 22.69 -10.45
CA ILE A 215 3.32 22.12 -10.53
C ILE A 215 4.21 22.80 -9.52
N LEU A 216 4.82 22.00 -8.65
CA LEU A 216 5.82 22.43 -7.67
C LEU A 216 7.21 22.20 -8.27
N GLU A 217 7.85 23.30 -8.67
CA GLU A 217 9.26 23.28 -9.09
C GLU A 217 10.16 23.10 -7.85
N LEU A 218 11.00 22.05 -7.85
CA LEU A 218 11.90 21.69 -6.76
C LEU A 218 13.34 22.12 -7.05
N LYS A 219 14.18 22.23 -6.02
CA LYS A 219 15.54 22.80 -6.09
C LYS A 219 16.48 22.03 -7.00
N ASP A 220 16.27 20.74 -7.16
CA ASP A 220 17.05 19.83 -8.00
C ASP A 220 16.54 19.76 -9.44
N GLY A 221 15.55 20.59 -9.81
CA GLY A 221 14.91 20.57 -11.12
C GLY A 221 13.84 19.49 -11.26
N VAL A 222 13.64 18.66 -10.23
CA VAL A 222 12.52 17.71 -10.17
C VAL A 222 11.22 18.49 -9.91
N LYS A 223 10.09 17.90 -10.32
CA LYS A 223 8.76 18.45 -10.14
C LYS A 223 7.88 17.50 -9.34
N ALA A 224 7.03 18.10 -8.51
CA ALA A 224 5.90 17.45 -7.85
C ALA A 224 4.59 18.11 -8.30
N ILE A 225 3.45 17.45 -8.06
CA ILE A 225 2.13 17.98 -8.44
C ILE A 225 1.26 18.07 -7.21
N LEU A 226 0.73 19.27 -6.96
CA LEU A 226 -0.34 19.49 -6.01
C LEU A 226 -1.65 19.62 -6.77
N SER A 227 -2.46 18.58 -6.73
CA SER A 227 -3.83 18.63 -7.26
C SER A 227 -4.74 19.24 -6.21
N TYR A 228 -5.68 20.11 -6.57
CA TYR A 228 -6.56 20.76 -5.59
C TYR A 228 -7.95 21.07 -6.12
N ARG A 229 -8.91 21.18 -5.20
CA ARG A 229 -10.28 21.58 -5.46
C ARG A 229 -10.77 22.47 -4.33
N VAL A 230 -11.16 23.69 -4.68
CA VAL A 230 -11.59 24.72 -3.75
C VAL A 230 -13.05 25.05 -4.06
N LYS A 231 -13.92 24.98 -3.05
CA LYS A 231 -15.34 25.34 -3.17
C LYS A 231 -15.65 26.61 -2.39
N GLU A 232 -16.58 27.40 -2.92
CA GLU A 232 -17.13 28.54 -2.19
C GLU A 232 -17.85 28.05 -0.92
N GLY A 233 -17.69 28.80 0.18
CA GLY A 233 -18.30 28.46 1.47
C GLY A 233 -17.48 27.51 2.35
N ASN A 234 -16.60 26.70 1.76
CA ASN A 234 -15.64 25.92 2.55
C ASN A 234 -14.73 26.85 3.36
N ASN A 235 -14.29 26.42 4.54
CA ASN A 235 -13.42 27.23 5.40
C ASN A 235 -12.33 26.40 6.09
N ASN A 236 -12.29 25.10 5.82
CA ASN A 236 -11.26 24.18 6.25
C ASN A 236 -10.53 23.62 5.03
N ALA A 237 -9.38 22.98 5.24
CA ALA A 237 -8.62 22.31 4.18
C ALA A 237 -8.05 20.98 4.63
N VAL A 238 -7.81 20.08 3.67
CA VAL A 238 -7.06 18.84 3.87
C VAL A 238 -5.91 18.81 2.87
N LEU A 239 -4.69 18.53 3.36
CA LEU A 239 -3.56 18.11 2.53
C LEU A 239 -3.42 16.59 2.61
N TRP A 240 -3.77 15.93 1.52
CA TRP A 240 -3.69 14.49 1.32
C TRP A 240 -2.33 14.11 0.71
N ILE A 241 -1.62 13.20 1.35
CA ILE A 241 -0.41 12.56 0.81
C ILE A 241 -0.73 11.08 0.54
N PRO A 242 -0.69 10.63 -0.73
CA PRO A 242 -1.03 9.27 -1.11
C PRO A 242 0.07 8.29 -0.68
N GLY A 243 -0.20 7.00 -0.86
CA GLY A 243 0.79 5.96 -0.60
C GLY A 243 1.84 5.87 -1.71
N ARG A 244 2.88 5.07 -1.46
CA ARG A 244 3.87 4.67 -2.48
C ARG A 244 3.15 4.04 -3.67
N ASN A 245 3.58 4.41 -4.89
CA ASN A 245 3.00 3.93 -6.16
C ASN A 245 1.51 4.22 -6.35
N SER A 246 0.98 5.22 -5.66
CA SER A 246 -0.43 5.55 -5.70
C SER A 246 -0.66 6.86 -6.45
N CYS A 247 -1.55 6.85 -7.44
CA CYS A 247 -2.21 8.04 -8.00
C CYS A 247 -3.58 8.27 -7.35
N PHE A 248 -3.83 7.61 -6.23
CA PHE A 248 -5.18 7.35 -5.77
C PHE A 248 -5.71 8.52 -4.95
N GLN A 249 -6.61 9.28 -5.55
CA GLN A 249 -7.55 10.11 -4.85
C GLN A 249 -8.86 9.33 -4.84
N HIS A 250 -9.45 9.10 -3.67
CA HIS A 250 -10.74 8.40 -3.56
C HIS A 250 -11.86 9.42 -3.76
N PRO A 251 -12.58 9.47 -4.91
CA PRO A 251 -13.54 10.54 -5.16
C PRO A 251 -14.66 10.61 -4.13
N HIS A 252 -15.07 9.46 -3.57
CA HIS A 252 -16.06 9.40 -2.49
C HIS A 252 -15.54 9.99 -1.17
N VAL A 253 -14.28 9.74 -0.80
CA VAL A 253 -13.68 10.34 0.41
C VAL A 253 -13.50 11.84 0.21
N GLY A 254 -13.00 12.23 -0.96
CA GLY A 254 -12.86 13.62 -1.34
C GLY A 254 -14.20 14.36 -1.28
N SER A 255 -15.22 13.84 -1.96
CA SER A 255 -16.57 14.43 -1.93
C SER A 255 -17.12 14.53 -0.50
N ALA A 256 -16.94 13.51 0.34
CA ALA A 256 -17.37 13.55 1.74
C ALA A 256 -16.65 14.64 2.56
N LEU A 257 -15.36 14.87 2.32
CA LEU A 257 -14.60 15.96 2.95
C LEU A 257 -15.08 17.34 2.45
N GLU A 258 -15.33 17.47 1.15
CA GLU A 258 -15.87 18.70 0.58
C GLU A 258 -17.25 19.04 1.14
N ASP A 259 -18.14 18.05 1.24
CA ASP A 259 -19.47 18.21 1.83
C ASP A 259 -19.40 18.54 3.32
N ALA A 260 -18.32 18.16 3.99
CA ALA A 260 -18.01 18.54 5.37
C ALA A 260 -17.34 19.93 5.51
N GLY A 261 -17.20 20.69 4.41
CA GLY A 261 -16.68 22.05 4.43
C GLY A 261 -15.16 22.17 4.25
N TYR A 262 -14.50 21.13 3.73
CA TYR A 262 -13.06 21.12 3.48
C TYR A 262 -12.71 21.30 2.00
N ASP A 263 -11.83 22.26 1.71
CA ASP A 263 -11.12 22.32 0.44
C ASP A 263 -10.05 21.22 0.40
N LEU A 264 -9.81 20.65 -0.77
CA LEU A 264 -8.95 19.49 -0.93
C LEU A 264 -7.68 19.83 -1.67
N TYR A 265 -6.58 19.31 -1.17
CA TYR A 265 -5.26 19.36 -1.77
C TYR A 265 -4.66 17.96 -1.68
N ALA A 266 -4.12 17.44 -2.77
CA ALA A 266 -3.50 16.13 -2.86
C ALA A 266 -2.10 16.27 -3.46
N LEU A 267 -1.08 15.94 -2.69
CA LEU A 267 0.32 16.03 -3.10
C LEU A 267 0.74 14.70 -3.74
N SER A 268 0.84 14.70 -5.07
CA SER A 268 1.65 13.72 -5.78
C SER A 268 3.11 14.15 -5.68
N TYR A 269 3.80 13.61 -4.67
CA TYR A 269 5.22 13.86 -4.47
C TYR A 269 6.05 13.26 -5.63
N ARG A 270 7.34 13.60 -5.70
CA ARG A 270 8.22 13.24 -6.83
C ARG A 270 8.05 11.77 -7.26
N ASN A 271 8.02 11.56 -8.58
CA ASN A 271 7.99 10.24 -9.24
C ASN A 271 6.76 9.35 -8.97
N ILE A 272 5.73 9.85 -8.28
CA ILE A 272 4.52 9.08 -8.00
C ILE A 272 3.25 9.83 -8.43
N GLY A 273 2.13 9.09 -8.40
CA GLY A 273 0.80 9.64 -8.60
C GLY A 273 0.63 10.39 -9.92
N GLU A 274 0.05 11.59 -9.85
CA GLU A 274 -0.22 12.44 -11.02
C GLU A 274 1.05 12.85 -11.77
N CYS A 275 2.24 12.81 -11.13
CA CYS A 275 3.50 13.10 -11.81
C CYS A 275 3.75 12.14 -12.99
N ARG A 276 3.15 10.95 -12.98
CA ARG A 276 3.27 9.95 -14.06
C ARG A 276 2.62 10.39 -15.37
N LYS A 277 1.62 11.27 -15.32
CA LYS A 277 0.97 11.86 -16.51
C LYS A 277 1.95 12.62 -17.39
N TYR A 278 3.03 13.14 -16.80
CA TYR A 278 4.06 13.95 -17.45
C TYR A 278 5.38 13.18 -17.63
N CYS A 279 5.34 11.85 -17.56
CA CYS A 279 6.53 11.03 -17.72
C CYS A 279 7.23 11.30 -19.06
N GLY A 280 8.55 11.51 -19.03
CA GLY A 280 9.34 11.92 -20.19
C GLY A 280 9.42 13.43 -20.45
N GLU A 281 8.69 14.27 -19.71
CA GLU A 281 8.90 15.71 -19.69
C GLU A 281 10.06 16.09 -18.74
N GLU A 282 10.76 17.20 -19.05
CA GLU A 282 11.87 17.69 -18.23
C GLU A 282 11.43 17.98 -16.79
N GLY A 283 12.18 17.45 -15.82
CA GLY A 283 11.91 17.58 -14.39
C GLY A 283 10.85 16.61 -13.86
N PHE A 284 10.18 15.83 -14.71
CA PHE A 284 9.40 14.67 -14.27
C PHE A 284 10.24 13.40 -14.45
N VAL A 285 9.66 12.21 -14.26
CA VAL A 285 10.39 10.91 -14.34
C VAL A 285 11.15 10.83 -15.68
N GLU A 286 12.46 11.10 -15.63
CA GLU A 286 13.32 11.13 -16.82
C GLU A 286 13.60 9.70 -17.30
N GLY A 287 13.60 9.52 -18.63
CA GLY A 287 13.94 8.24 -19.25
C GLY A 287 12.81 7.22 -19.33
N ASN A 288 11.58 7.59 -18.94
CA ASN A 288 10.41 6.70 -19.00
C ASN A 288 10.59 5.40 -18.18
N ASP A 289 11.53 5.40 -17.22
CA ASP A 289 11.83 4.24 -16.42
C ASP A 289 10.83 4.15 -15.25
N LEU A 290 9.69 3.53 -15.56
CA LEU A 290 8.63 3.28 -14.59
C LEU A 290 9.11 2.40 -13.43
N SER A 291 10.24 1.68 -13.56
CA SER A 291 10.82 0.93 -12.44
C SER A 291 11.39 1.85 -11.34
N LEU A 292 11.83 3.06 -11.69
CA LEU A 292 12.28 4.08 -10.74
C LEU A 292 11.13 4.77 -10.00
N THR A 293 9.88 4.62 -10.46
CA THR A 293 8.71 5.18 -9.78
C THR A 293 8.38 4.47 -8.48
N SER A 294 8.81 3.21 -8.37
CA SER A 294 8.67 2.42 -7.14
C SER A 294 9.79 2.71 -6.15
N HIS A 295 10.99 2.99 -6.60
CA HIS A 295 12.16 3.21 -5.75
C HIS A 295 12.75 4.57 -6.10
N PRO A 296 12.10 5.66 -5.67
CA PRO A 296 12.58 6.97 -6.00
C PRO A 296 13.94 7.06 -5.27
N GLY A 297 15.03 7.21 -6.04
CA GLY A 297 16.40 7.01 -5.55
C GLY A 297 16.77 7.91 -4.36
N PRO A 298 18.05 7.99 -3.94
CA PRO A 298 18.47 8.73 -2.73
C PRO A 298 17.98 10.19 -2.64
N ALA A 299 17.63 10.80 -3.78
CA ALA A 299 16.94 12.08 -3.88
C ALA A 299 15.48 12.09 -3.37
N SER A 300 14.99 11.02 -2.74
CA SER A 300 13.56 10.83 -2.42
C SER A 300 13.33 10.35 -0.98
N SER A 301 14.30 10.61 -0.12
CA SER A 301 14.14 10.39 1.32
C SER A 301 12.98 11.23 1.87
N PHE A 302 12.35 10.75 2.95
CA PHE A 302 11.28 11.50 3.61
C PHE A 302 11.71 12.90 4.05
N GLY A 303 12.99 13.09 4.39
CA GLY A 303 13.52 14.41 4.73
C GLY A 303 13.43 15.39 3.56
N ILE A 304 13.76 14.97 2.34
CA ILE A 304 13.64 15.83 1.14
C ILE A 304 12.17 16.15 0.85
N ILE A 305 11.30 15.14 0.91
CA ILE A 305 9.86 15.30 0.68
C ILE A 305 9.26 16.29 1.69
N ASN A 306 9.63 16.20 2.97
CA ASN A 306 9.13 17.09 4.01
C ASN A 306 9.64 18.53 3.86
N GLU A 307 10.96 18.70 3.72
CA GLU A 307 11.62 20.02 3.67
C GLU A 307 11.23 20.84 2.45
N GLU A 308 10.82 20.18 1.38
CA GLU A 308 10.51 20.84 0.12
C GLU A 308 9.05 20.68 -0.31
N GLU A 309 8.60 19.47 -0.56
CA GLU A 309 7.33 19.22 -1.24
C GLU A 309 6.13 19.45 -0.32
N VAL A 310 6.18 18.92 0.91
CA VAL A 310 5.15 19.18 1.93
C VAL A 310 5.14 20.67 2.28
N LYS A 311 6.31 21.26 2.50
CA LYS A 311 6.43 22.69 2.82
C LYS A 311 5.86 23.60 1.73
N LYS A 312 6.27 23.41 0.46
CA LYS A 312 5.75 24.17 -0.68
C LYS A 312 4.24 23.98 -0.85
N SER A 313 3.73 22.77 -0.57
CA SER A 313 2.29 22.51 -0.59
C SER A 313 1.55 23.32 0.47
N LEU A 314 2.05 23.34 1.71
CA LEU A 314 1.48 24.12 2.82
C LEU A 314 1.55 25.63 2.55
N GLU A 315 2.64 26.11 1.94
CA GLU A 315 2.79 27.50 1.51
C GLU A 315 1.76 27.86 0.43
N PHE A 316 1.58 27.00 -0.57
CA PHE A 316 0.56 27.18 -1.60
C PHE A 316 -0.85 27.22 -1.01
N ILE A 317 -1.19 26.26 -0.13
CA ILE A 317 -2.49 26.21 0.57
C ILE A 317 -2.74 27.52 1.32
N SER A 318 -1.73 27.99 2.07
CA SER A 318 -1.81 29.23 2.84
C SER A 318 -1.96 30.47 1.95
N SER A 319 -1.39 30.45 0.75
CA SER A 319 -1.51 31.54 -0.22
C SER A 319 -2.89 31.65 -0.85
N LYS A 320 -3.62 30.52 -0.97
CA LYS A 320 -4.96 30.50 -1.56
C LYS A 320 -6.00 31.11 -0.65
N LYS A 321 -5.94 30.77 0.64
CA LYS A 321 -6.99 31.12 1.61
C LYS A 321 -6.52 30.92 3.03
N LYS A 322 -7.03 31.76 3.94
CA LYS A 322 -6.85 31.55 5.38
C LYS A 322 -7.89 30.53 5.88
N TYR A 323 -7.47 29.29 6.05
CA TYR A 323 -8.30 28.22 6.59
C TYR A 323 -8.44 28.30 8.11
N GLN A 324 -9.60 27.90 8.63
CA GLN A 324 -9.85 27.75 10.06
C GLN A 324 -9.25 26.46 10.61
N LYS A 325 -9.24 25.41 9.79
CA LYS A 325 -8.62 24.12 10.07
C LYS A 325 -7.84 23.64 8.86
N LEU A 326 -6.65 23.08 9.11
CA LEU A 326 -5.90 22.33 8.12
C LEU A 326 -5.60 20.92 8.64
N LEU A 327 -6.06 19.90 7.94
CA LEU A 327 -5.79 18.51 8.30
C LEU A 327 -4.70 17.93 7.40
N GLY A 328 -3.84 17.10 7.96
CA GLY A 328 -3.03 16.18 7.17
C GLY A 328 -3.79 14.86 6.99
N TYR A 329 -3.90 14.38 5.77
CA TYR A 329 -4.39 13.03 5.48
C TYR A 329 -3.26 12.24 4.84
N GLY A 330 -2.95 11.05 5.33
CA GLY A 330 -1.91 10.19 4.79
C GLY A 330 -2.40 8.77 4.58
N HIS A 331 -2.15 8.20 3.41
CA HIS A 331 -2.40 6.79 3.13
C HIS A 331 -1.10 6.01 2.97
N GLY A 332 -0.95 4.85 3.61
CA GLY A 332 0.26 4.04 3.47
C GLY A 332 1.51 4.84 3.84
N VAL A 333 2.45 4.95 2.88
CA VAL A 333 3.67 5.77 3.02
C VAL A 333 3.36 7.26 3.21
N GLY A 334 2.27 7.79 2.67
CA GLY A 334 1.85 9.17 2.95
C GLY A 334 1.51 9.41 4.42
N GLY A 335 1.08 8.37 5.13
CA GLY A 335 0.95 8.42 6.60
C GLY A 335 2.29 8.53 7.30
N THR A 336 3.30 7.81 6.82
CA THR A 336 4.69 7.88 7.31
C THR A 336 5.29 9.26 7.07
N ILE A 337 5.08 9.84 5.89
CA ILE A 337 5.53 11.19 5.54
C ILE A 337 4.97 12.20 6.54
N TRP A 338 3.66 12.15 6.81
CA TRP A 338 3.04 13.01 7.83
C TRP A 338 3.62 12.81 9.23
N ILE A 339 3.82 11.56 9.66
CA ILE A 339 4.44 11.28 10.96
C ILE A 339 5.84 11.88 11.01
N ASN A 340 6.67 11.67 9.98
CA ASN A 340 8.02 12.22 9.93
C ASN A 340 8.01 13.75 9.93
N HIS A 341 7.10 14.37 9.17
CA HIS A 341 6.96 15.83 9.13
C HIS A 341 6.71 16.41 10.52
N ILE A 342 5.77 15.83 11.27
CA ILE A 342 5.45 16.26 12.64
C ILE A 342 6.61 16.05 13.61
N LEU A 343 7.35 14.94 13.47
CA LEU A 343 8.51 14.66 14.32
C LEU A 343 9.66 15.66 14.08
N GLU A 344 9.88 16.06 12.82
CA GLU A 344 10.96 16.96 12.42
C GLU A 344 10.61 18.45 12.66
N HIS A 345 9.37 18.84 12.36
CA HIS A 345 8.96 20.26 12.28
C HIS A 345 7.96 20.67 13.36
N GLY A 346 7.47 19.73 14.17
CA GLY A 346 6.35 19.95 15.08
C GLY A 346 5.01 19.97 14.35
N ASP A 347 3.95 20.30 15.09
CA ASP A 347 2.56 20.16 14.64
C ASP A 347 1.83 21.49 14.41
N GLU A 348 2.53 22.62 14.49
CA GLU A 348 1.90 23.94 14.43
C GLU A 348 1.18 24.24 13.10
N GLN A 349 1.57 23.56 12.02
CA GLN A 349 1.05 23.79 10.67
C GLN A 349 -0.26 23.04 10.38
N VAL A 350 -0.64 22.05 11.19
CA VAL A 350 -1.85 21.24 10.98
C VAL A 350 -2.62 21.01 12.28
N ASP A 351 -3.94 20.98 12.23
CA ASP A 351 -4.79 20.81 13.42
C ASP A 351 -4.96 19.34 13.84
N ALA A 352 -4.93 18.41 12.87
CA ALA A 352 -5.07 16.97 13.11
C ALA A 352 -4.51 16.15 11.93
N LEU A 353 -4.24 14.87 12.19
CA LEU A 353 -3.88 13.89 11.16
C LEU A 353 -4.93 12.79 11.01
N ILE A 354 -5.17 12.38 9.77
CA ILE A 354 -5.93 11.18 9.39
C ILE A 354 -4.94 10.23 8.73
N LEU A 355 -4.60 9.13 9.41
CA LEU A 355 -3.62 8.16 8.96
C LEU A 355 -4.34 6.87 8.56
N ASN A 356 -4.51 6.66 7.26
CA ASN A 356 -5.14 5.50 6.69
C ASN A 356 -4.11 4.42 6.36
N SER A 357 -4.03 3.40 7.22
CA SER A 357 -3.09 2.28 7.16
C SER A 357 -1.64 2.78 7.01
N PRO A 358 -1.13 3.58 7.97
CA PRO A 358 0.20 4.13 7.85
C PRO A 358 1.25 3.03 7.82
N PHE A 359 2.25 3.20 6.97
CA PHE A 359 3.40 2.33 6.92
C PHE A 359 4.41 2.75 8.01
N LEU A 360 4.81 1.86 8.91
CA LEU A 360 5.62 2.25 10.09
C LEU A 360 7.00 1.58 10.17
N SER A 361 7.23 0.50 9.43
CA SER A 361 8.51 -0.22 9.45
C SER A 361 8.62 -1.16 8.26
N TRP A 362 9.81 -1.20 7.64
CA TRP A 362 10.17 -2.18 6.60
C TRP A 362 10.37 -3.59 7.16
N ASP A 363 10.82 -3.70 8.42
CA ASP A 363 11.00 -4.98 9.11
C ASP A 363 9.70 -5.79 9.17
N GLN A 364 8.56 -5.12 9.23
CA GLN A 364 7.23 -5.74 9.30
C GLN A 364 6.73 -6.30 7.97
N LEU A 365 7.34 -5.93 6.83
CA LEU A 365 7.01 -6.49 5.51
C LEU A 365 7.85 -7.73 5.16
N GLY A 366 8.57 -8.28 6.15
CA GLY A 366 9.44 -9.42 5.97
C GLY A 366 10.83 -8.97 5.51
N GLY A 367 11.87 -9.43 6.20
CA GLY A 367 13.28 -9.09 5.99
C GLY A 367 13.90 -9.47 4.64
N GLN A 368 13.13 -9.51 3.55
CA GLN A 368 13.63 -9.47 2.18
C GLN A 368 13.85 -8.03 1.68
N TYR A 369 13.32 -7.01 2.38
CA TYR A 369 13.45 -5.60 2.02
C TYR A 369 14.53 -4.84 2.80
N ASP A 370 15.34 -5.51 3.62
CA ASP A 370 16.56 -4.90 4.19
C ASP A 370 17.43 -4.32 3.07
N ASN A 371 17.44 -4.97 1.90
CA ASN A 371 18.10 -4.46 0.71
C ASN A 371 17.48 -3.16 0.19
N ASP A 372 16.17 -2.94 0.27
CA ASP A 372 15.54 -1.70 -0.23
C ASP A 372 15.85 -0.51 0.68
N TYR A 373 15.76 -0.69 2.01
CA TYR A 373 16.22 0.33 2.96
C TYR A 373 17.74 0.56 2.85
N LEU A 374 18.53 -0.50 2.63
CA LEU A 374 19.96 -0.40 2.31
C LEU A 374 20.21 0.27 0.96
N PHE A 375 19.42 0.06 -0.09
CA PHE A 375 19.63 0.68 -1.42
C PHE A 375 19.24 2.15 -1.40
N GLU A 376 18.15 2.51 -0.72
CA GLU A 376 17.72 3.89 -0.51
C GLU A 376 18.75 4.69 0.32
N ASN A 377 19.39 4.05 1.32
CA ASN A 377 20.35 4.73 2.21
C ASN A 377 21.84 4.55 1.86
N MET A 378 22.24 3.46 1.19
CA MET A 378 23.65 3.26 0.75
C MET A 378 24.00 4.14 -0.45
N SER A 379 23.04 4.51 -1.28
CA SER A 379 23.31 5.41 -2.41
C SER A 379 23.75 6.80 -1.93
N ALA A 380 23.18 7.28 -0.81
CA ALA A 380 23.65 8.50 -0.13
C ALA A 380 25.08 8.35 0.45
N ALA A 381 25.44 7.16 0.96
CA ALA A 381 26.79 6.88 1.44
C ALA A 381 27.82 6.77 0.31
N LEU A 382 27.43 6.24 -0.86
CA LEU A 382 28.29 6.10 -2.03
C LEU A 382 28.50 7.43 -2.79
N GLN A 383 27.55 8.36 -2.73
CA GLN A 383 27.74 9.73 -3.26
C GLN A 383 28.66 10.60 -2.39
N GLY A 384 28.89 10.23 -1.12
CA GLY A 384 29.89 10.85 -0.24
C GLY A 384 31.34 10.39 -0.49
N CYS A 385 31.53 9.29 -1.22
CA CYS A 385 32.84 8.81 -1.65
C CYS A 385 33.11 9.30 -3.09
N GLY A 386 33.36 10.60 -3.21
CA GLY A 386 33.73 11.24 -4.46
C GLY A 386 34.88 10.53 -5.19
N SER A 387 34.68 10.39 -6.50
CA SER A 387 35.68 10.62 -7.55
C SER A 387 37.16 10.54 -7.12
N ASN A 388 37.73 9.33 -7.18
CA ASN A 388 39.12 9.20 -7.60
C ASN A 388 39.11 8.99 -9.11
N ASP A 389 39.12 10.10 -9.82
CA ASP A 389 39.34 10.18 -11.26
C ASP A 389 40.74 9.63 -11.59
N PRO A 390 40.89 8.51 -12.33
CA PRO A 390 42.20 8.04 -12.77
C PRO A 390 42.71 8.79 -14.01
N ALA A 391 41.98 9.77 -14.56
CA ALA A 391 42.30 10.38 -15.85
C ALA A 391 43.33 11.51 -15.81
N SER A 392 43.96 11.83 -14.67
CA SER A 392 45.01 12.86 -14.59
C SER A 392 46.45 12.32 -14.52
N ALA A 393 46.72 11.11 -15.03
CA ALA A 393 48.09 10.63 -15.24
C ALA A 393 48.62 11.09 -16.60
N ALA A 394 49.20 12.30 -16.61
CA ALA A 394 49.94 12.85 -17.73
C ALA A 394 51.05 11.89 -18.21
N SER A 395 51.14 11.68 -19.52
CA SER A 395 52.26 11.02 -20.18
C SER A 395 53.55 11.85 -20.05
N PRO A 396 54.71 11.25 -19.73
CA PRO A 396 55.99 11.87 -19.99
C PRO A 396 56.46 11.52 -21.41
N GLU A 397 56.65 12.54 -22.23
CA GLU A 397 57.49 12.46 -23.42
C GLU A 397 58.92 12.07 -23.03
N HIS A 398 59.55 11.15 -23.78
CA HIS A 398 60.98 11.20 -24.10
C HIS A 398 61.29 10.29 -25.31
N GLY A 399 61.85 10.89 -26.36
CA GLY A 399 62.73 10.22 -27.34
C GLY A 399 62.06 9.52 -28.51
#